data_AF-A0A139P775-F1
#
_entry.id   AF-A0A139P775-F1
#
_cell.length_a   1.000
_cell.length_b   1.000
_cell.length_c   1.000
_cell.angle_alpha   90.00
_cell.angle_beta   90.00
_cell.angle_gamma   90.00
#
_symmetry.space_group_name_H-M   'P 1'
#
loop_
_entity.id
_entity.type
_entity.pdbx_description
1 polymer ?
#
loop_
_entity_poly.entity_id
_entity_poly.type
_entity_poly.pdbx_seq_one_letter_code
_entity_poly.pdbx_strand_id
1 'polypeptide(L)'
;MQKINSYLKADGKNSFYDYQLPLAILRLKQAIGRTRRNERQKSAVILLDNRILTKRYGKQIQHHLSQLASFESLSQPEILQKAADFFDEEQSD
;
A
#
# COMPACT_ATOMS: atom_id res chain seq x y z
N MET A 1 17.55 -12.67 -8.09
CA MET A 1 16.12 -12.80 -8.49
C MET A 1 15.83 -13.97 -9.45
N GLN A 2 16.70 -14.32 -10.40
CA GLN A 2 16.46 -15.44 -11.34
C GLN A 2 16.46 -16.84 -10.69
N LYS A 3 17.28 -17.09 -9.65
CA LYS A 3 17.37 -18.39 -8.96
C LYS A 3 16.12 -18.76 -8.14
N ILE A 4 15.41 -17.79 -7.55
CA ILE A 4 14.21 -18.06 -6.75
C ILE A 4 13.00 -18.38 -7.65
N ASN A 5 12.85 -17.66 -8.76
CA ASN A 5 11.77 -17.92 -9.72
C ASN A 5 11.88 -19.31 -10.36
N SER A 6 13.09 -19.82 -10.59
CA SER A 6 13.32 -21.15 -11.17
C SER A 6 13.02 -22.27 -10.18
N TYR A 7 13.42 -22.13 -8.91
CA TYR A 7 13.09 -23.09 -7.86
C TYR A 7 11.58 -23.20 -7.57
N LEU A 8 10.86 -22.07 -7.52
CA LEU A 8 9.41 -22.07 -7.26
C LEU A 8 8.60 -22.65 -8.44
N LYS A 9 9.07 -22.48 -9.68
CA LYS A 9 8.44 -23.08 -10.86
C LYS A 9 8.56 -24.61 -10.89
N ALA A 10 9.64 -25.17 -10.36
CA ALA A 10 9.84 -26.62 -10.29
C ALA A 10 8.83 -27.33 -9.37
N ASP A 11 8.22 -26.58 -8.45
CA ASP A 11 7.26 -27.06 -7.44
C ASP A 11 5.78 -26.82 -7.84
N GLY A 12 5.52 -26.40 -9.09
CA GLY A 12 4.17 -26.08 -9.60
C GLY A 12 3.55 -24.81 -9.01
N LYS A 13 4.31 -24.04 -8.23
CA LYS A 13 3.86 -22.87 -7.49
C LYS A 13 3.92 -21.59 -8.34
N ASN A 14 2.97 -20.68 -8.13
CA ASN A 14 2.92 -19.45 -8.88
C ASN A 14 3.85 -18.42 -8.22
N SER A 15 5.08 -18.31 -8.72
CA SER A 15 6.12 -17.45 -8.14
C SER A 15 5.69 -15.98 -7.94
N PHE A 16 4.66 -15.49 -8.66
CA PHE A 16 4.09 -14.18 -8.38
C PHE A 16 3.34 -14.17 -7.03
N TYR A 17 2.39 -15.08 -6.84
CA TYR A 17 1.56 -15.12 -5.64
C TYR A 17 2.32 -15.60 -4.40
N ASP A 18 3.26 -16.53 -4.58
CA ASP A 18 3.96 -17.16 -3.45
C ASP A 18 5.17 -16.36 -2.96
N TYR A 19 5.64 -15.38 -3.75
CA TYR A 19 6.84 -14.61 -3.41
C TYR A 19 6.73 -13.12 -3.71
N GLN A 20 6.47 -12.75 -4.97
CA GLN A 20 6.53 -11.34 -5.39
C GLN A 20 5.45 -10.50 -4.71
N LEU A 21 4.23 -11.03 -4.61
CA LEU A 21 3.10 -10.36 -3.97
C LEU A 21 3.31 -10.21 -2.45
N PRO A 22 3.66 -11.26 -1.68
CA PRO A 22 4.03 -11.12 -0.26
C PRO A 22 5.15 -10.11 -0.05
N LEU A 23 6.18 -10.12 -0.89
CA LEU A 23 7.29 -9.16 -0.80
C LEU A 23 6.84 -7.73 -1.07
N ALA A 24 5.94 -7.50 -2.03
CA ALA A 24 5.37 -6.19 -2.31
C ALA A 24 4.53 -5.68 -1.12
N ILE A 25 3.72 -6.55 -0.52
CA ILE A 25 2.94 -6.24 0.69
C ILE A 25 3.87 -5.86 1.83
N LEU A 26 4.92 -6.66 2.10
CA LEU A 26 5.90 -6.37 3.15
C LEU A 26 6.54 -4.99 2.97
N ARG A 27 6.92 -4.64 1.74
CA ARG A 27 7.48 -3.32 1.42
C ARG A 27 6.50 -2.19 1.68
N LEU A 28 5.22 -2.36 1.33
CA LEU A 28 4.18 -1.36 1.63
C LEU A 28 4.01 -1.19 3.15
N LYS A 29 3.98 -2.28 3.92
CA LYS A 29 3.91 -2.22 5.39
C LYS A 29 5.08 -1.43 5.97
N GLN A 30 6.30 -1.69 5.50
CA GLN A 30 7.50 -0.97 5.94
C GLN A 30 7.47 0.51 5.56
N ALA A 31 6.98 0.85 4.35
CA ALA A 31 6.85 2.23 3.91
C ALA A 31 5.85 3.01 4.78
N ILE A 32 4.68 2.42 5.06
CA ILE A 32 3.68 3.00 5.98
C ILE A 32 4.26 3.12 7.40
N GLY A 33 5.04 2.15 7.86
CA GLY A 33 5.70 2.25 9.17
C GLY A 33 6.66 3.44 9.29
N ARG A 34 7.18 3.99 8.19
CA ARG A 34 8.03 5.20 8.22
C ARG A 34 7.25 6.48 8.50
N THR A 35 5.94 6.50 8.32
CA THR A 35 5.12 7.69 8.53
C THR A 35 4.60 7.84 9.97
N ARG A 36 4.66 6.78 10.79
CA ARG A 36 4.20 6.77 12.20
C ARG A 36 5.35 6.88 13.21
N ARG A 37 6.34 7.73 12.94
CA ARG A 37 7.58 7.82 13.76
C ARG A 37 7.49 8.76 14.96
N ASN A 38 6.61 9.75 14.92
CA ASN A 38 6.42 10.72 15.99
C ASN A 38 4.92 10.91 16.22
N GLU A 39 4.50 10.89 17.48
CA GLU A 39 3.09 11.05 17.88
C GLU A 39 2.49 12.38 17.43
N ARG A 40 3.33 13.41 17.25
CA ARG A 40 2.91 14.74 16.76
C ARG A 40 2.98 14.90 15.24
N GLN A 41 3.45 13.89 14.50
CA GLN A 41 3.60 14.00 13.06
C GLN A 41 2.31 13.60 12.35
N LYS A 42 1.66 14.58 11.69
CA LYS A 42 0.57 14.35 10.75
C LYS A 42 1.15 13.86 9.41
N SER A 43 0.66 12.73 8.88
CA SER A 43 1.17 12.13 7.64
C SER A 43 0.04 11.55 6.79
N ALA A 44 0.08 11.80 5.48
CA ALA A 44 -0.79 11.17 4.50
C ALA A 44 -0.01 10.16 3.65
N VAL A 45 -0.63 9.02 3.33
CA VAL A 45 -0.08 8.01 2.41
C VAL A 45 -1.03 7.84 1.25
N ILE A 46 -0.53 8.09 0.03
CA ILE A 46 -1.33 8.01 -1.20
C ILE A 46 -0.76 6.89 -2.08
N LEU A 47 -1.60 5.93 -2.46
CA LEU A 47 -1.23 4.82 -3.34
C LEU A 47 -1.79 5.06 -4.76
N LEU A 48 -0.93 5.46 -5.69
CA LEU A 48 -1.30 5.82 -7.07
C LEU A 48 -1.28 4.62 -8.04
N ASP A 49 -1.52 3.40 -7.53
CA ASP A 49 -1.46 2.17 -8.33
C ASP A 49 -2.84 1.52 -8.46
N ASN A 50 -3.48 1.74 -9.62
CA ASN A 50 -4.79 1.16 -9.95
C ASN A 50 -4.81 -0.37 -9.92
N ARG A 51 -3.65 -1.06 -9.95
CA ARG A 51 -3.61 -2.53 -9.86
C ARG A 51 -4.13 -3.03 -8.52
N ILE A 52 -4.06 -2.22 -7.46
CA ILE A 52 -4.61 -2.55 -6.14
C ILE A 52 -6.14 -2.70 -6.20
N LEU A 53 -6.81 -1.96 -7.09
CA LEU A 53 -8.26 -2.00 -7.28
C LEU A 53 -8.67 -2.98 -8.38
N THR A 54 -7.92 -3.01 -9.48
CA THR A 54 -8.31 -3.69 -10.72
C THR A 54 -7.87 -5.15 -10.82
N LYS A 55 -6.78 -5.55 -10.14
CA LYS A 55 -6.25 -6.91 -10.23
C LYS A 55 -6.78 -7.80 -9.11
N ARG A 56 -6.93 -9.09 -9.40
CA ARG A 56 -7.43 -10.09 -8.43
C ARG A 56 -6.61 -10.13 -7.14
N TYR A 57 -5.28 -10.02 -7.25
CA TYR A 57 -4.39 -9.97 -6.09
C TYR A 57 -4.51 -8.68 -5.28
N GLY A 58 -5.11 -7.63 -5.84
CA GLY A 58 -5.34 -6.36 -5.18
C GLY A 58 -6.16 -6.52 -3.89
N LYS A 59 -7.11 -7.46 -3.87
CA LYS A 59 -7.87 -7.81 -2.65
C LYS A 59 -6.97 -8.28 -1.49
N GLN A 60 -5.90 -9.01 -1.79
CA GLN A 60 -4.94 -9.45 -0.76
C GLN A 60 -4.14 -8.27 -0.22
N ILE A 61 -3.71 -7.35 -1.10
CA ILE A 61 -3.04 -6.11 -0.70
C ILE A 61 -3.96 -5.30 0.21
N GLN A 62 -5.18 -5.03 -0.24
CA GLN A 62 -6.19 -4.29 0.51
C GLN A 62 -6.46 -4.88 1.90
N HIS A 63 -6.65 -6.20 1.99
CA HIS A 63 -6.86 -6.90 3.26
C HIS A 63 -5.70 -6.70 4.24
N HIS A 64 -4.45 -6.76 3.76
CA HIS A 64 -3.29 -6.56 4.63
C HIS A 64 -3.03 -5.09 4.99
N LEU A 65 -3.45 -4.15 4.14
CA LEU A 65 -3.34 -2.72 4.42
C LEU A 65 -4.40 -2.26 5.42
N SER A 66 -5.64 -2.76 5.34
CA SER A 66 -6.70 -2.41 6.30
C SER A 66 -6.40 -2.82 7.74
N GLN A 67 -5.50 -3.78 7.94
CA GLN A 67 -4.99 -4.16 9.26
C GLN A 67 -4.06 -3.11 9.87
N LEU A 68 -3.50 -2.20 9.06
CA LEU A 68 -2.53 -1.19 9.50
C LEU A 68 -3.14 0.20 9.61
N ALA A 69 -4.02 0.56 8.68
CA ALA A 69 -4.70 1.84 8.63
C ALA A 69 -5.98 1.73 7.81
N SER A 70 -6.94 2.59 8.10
CA SER A 70 -8.08 2.82 7.21
C SER A 70 -7.55 3.30 5.85
N PHE A 71 -8.07 2.74 4.77
CA PHE A 71 -7.78 3.19 3.41
C PHE A 71 -9.09 3.30 2.64
N GLU A 72 -9.09 4.15 1.64
CA GLU A 72 -10.24 4.47 0.80
C GLU A 72 -9.79 4.61 -0.65
N SER A 73 -10.70 4.35 -1.59
CA SER A 73 -10.46 4.57 -3.01
C SER A 73 -11.13 5.88 -3.39
N LEU A 74 -10.33 6.84 -3.84
CA LEU A 74 -10.78 8.17 -4.23
C LEU A 74 -10.35 8.47 -5.66
N SER A 75 -11.13 9.30 -6.36
CA SER A 75 -10.72 9.89 -7.62
C SER A 75 -9.60 10.92 -7.39
N GLN A 76 -8.86 11.26 -8.44
CA GLN A 76 -7.76 12.23 -8.33
C GLN A 76 -8.21 13.60 -7.76
N PRO A 77 -9.33 14.20 -8.19
CA PRO A 77 -9.81 15.46 -7.59
C PRO A 77 -10.09 15.33 -6.09
N GLU A 78 -10.71 14.22 -5.68
CA GLU A 78 -11.02 13.97 -4.26
C GLU A 78 -9.76 13.77 -3.43
N ILE A 79 -8.73 13.10 -3.97
CA ILE A 79 -7.42 12.96 -3.31
C ILE A 79 -6.80 14.32 -3.07
N LEU A 80 -6.82 15.20 -4.09
CA LEU A 80 -6.24 16.54 -3.97
C LEU A 80 -6.99 17.38 -2.93
N GLN A 81 -8.33 17.35 -2.97
CA GLN A 81 -9.16 18.06 -2.00
C GLN A 81 -8.89 17.56 -0.57
N LYS A 82 -8.96 16.25 -0.37
CA LYS A 82 -8.78 15.66 0.97
C LYS A 82 -7.37 15.86 1.50
N ALA A 83 -6.36 15.85 0.64
CA ALA A 83 -4.99 16.16 1.04
C ALA A 83 -4.86 17.64 1.43
N ALA A 84 -5.45 18.57 0.69
CA ALA A 84 -5.47 19.99 1.05
C ALA A 84 -6.14 20.20 2.40
N ASP A 85 -7.37 19.69 2.58
CA ASP A 85 -8.11 19.78 3.84
C ASP A 85 -7.31 19.20 5.02
N PHE A 86 -6.67 18.05 4.81
CA PHE A 86 -5.85 17.39 5.84
C PHE A 86 -4.65 18.24 6.28
N PHE A 87 -4.07 19.07 5.41
CA PHE A 87 -2.93 19.93 5.78
C PHE A 87 -3.35 21.36 6.17
N ASP A 88 -4.51 21.85 5.71
CA ASP A 88 -5.00 23.20 6.01
C ASP A 88 -5.62 23.32 7.42
N GLU A 89 -6.11 22.22 8.01
CA GLU A 89 -6.60 22.15 9.40
C GLU A 89 -5.59 22.67 10.45
N GLU A 90 -4.31 22.81 10.10
CA GLU A 90 -3.23 23.24 11.01
C GLU A 90 -2.91 24.74 10.98
N GLN A 91 -3.50 25.54 10.08
CA GLN A 91 -3.25 26.99 10.02
C GLN A 91 -4.19 27.83 10.89
N SER A 92 -5.13 27.20 11.62
CA SER A 92 -6.14 27.91 12.42
C SER A 92 -5.96 27.82 13.95
N ASP A 93 -4.86 27.26 14.45
CA ASP A 93 -4.46 27.28 15.87
C ASP A 93 -3.16 28.08 16.09
#